data_AF-A0A951D167-F1
#
_entry.id   AF-A0A951D167-F1
#
_cell.length_a   1.000
_cell.length_b   1.000
_cell.length_c   1.000
_cell.angle_alpha   90.00
_cell.angle_beta   90.00
_cell.angle_gamma   90.00
#
_symmetry.space_group_name_H-M   'P 1'
#
loop_
_entity.id
_entity.type
_entity.pdbx_description
1 polymer ?
#
loop_
_entity_poly.entity_id
_entity_poly.type
_entity_poly.pdbx_seq_one_letter_code
_entity_poly.pdbx_strand_id
1 'polypeptide(L)' 'MFAGMLTPGHLMLVLVVVLMLFGTKRLPEVGRSLGAGLRDFKQSLDGRDEPDRLDRP' A
#
# COMPACT_ATOMS: atom_id res chain seq x y z
N MET A 1 -27.06 -6.78 -9.69
CA MET A 1 -26.29 -6.87 -10.95
C MET A 1 -24.82 -6.47 -10.80
N PHE A 2 -24.42 -5.64 -9.82
CA PHE A 2 -23.01 -5.26 -9.60
C PHE A 2 -22.21 -6.16 -8.63
N ALA A 3 -22.88 -6.92 -7.75
CA ALA A 3 -22.21 -7.79 -6.78
C ALA A 3 -21.42 -8.96 -7.41
N GLY A 4 -21.68 -9.29 -8.68
CA GLY A 4 -20.93 -10.30 -9.44
C GLY A 4 -19.58 -9.81 -9.98
N MET A 5 -19.29 -8.49 -9.93
CA MET A 5 -18.00 -7.95 -10.38
C MET A 5 -16.93 -7.94 -9.29
N LEU A 6 -17.33 -7.92 -8.01
CA LEU A 6 -16.43 -7.99 -6.85
C LEU A 6 -16.24 -9.43 -6.35
N THR A 7 -16.60 -10.43 -7.15
CA THR A 7 -16.36 -11.82 -6.78
C THR A 7 -14.84 -12.06 -6.73
N PRO A 8 -14.30 -12.68 -5.66
CA PRO A 8 -12.86 -12.88 -5.49
C PRO A 8 -12.16 -13.53 -6.71
N GLY A 9 -12.88 -14.35 -7.48
CA GLY A 9 -12.37 -14.95 -8.71
C GLY A 9 -12.04 -13.95 -9.83
N HIS A 10 -12.85 -12.91 -10.04
CA HIS A 10 -12.58 -11.88 -11.04
C HIS A 10 -11.36 -11.05 -10.66
N LEU A 11 -11.23 -10.71 -9.37
CA LEU A 11 -10.07 -9.97 -8.87
C LEU A 11 -8.77 -10.77 -9.04
N MET A 12 -8.82 -12.09 -8.82
CA MET A 12 -7.68 -12.98 -9.07
C MET A 12 -7.27 -13.01 -10.55
N LEU A 13 -8.23 -13.06 -11.48
CA LEU A 13 -7.96 -13.00 -12.92
C LEU A 13 -7.28 -11.68 -13.32
N VAL A 14 -7.81 -10.55 -12.85
CA VAL A 14 -7.23 -9.22 -13.10
C VAL A 14 -5.82 -9.13 -12.51
N LEU A 15 -5.64 -9.62 -11.29
CA LEU A 15 -4.33 -9.68 -10.63
C LEU A 15 -3.33 -10.46 -11.48
N VAL A 16 -3.70 -11.64 -11.99
CA VAL A 16 -2.85 -12.45 -12.87
C VAL A 16 -2.46 -11.69 -14.14
N VAL A 17 -3.41 -11.00 -14.79
CA VAL A 17 -3.13 -10.19 -15.98
C VAL A 17 -2.16 -9.05 -15.66
N VAL A 18 -2.38 -8.34 -14.55
CA VAL A 18 -1.47 -7.29 -14.06
C VAL A 18 -0.09 -7.85 -13.77
N LEU A 19 0.01 -9.01 -13.13
CA LEU A 19 1.29 -9.70 -12.89
C LEU A 19 1.98 -10.09 -14.19
N MET A 20 1.25 -10.43 -15.24
CA MET A 20 1.82 -10.79 -16.54
C MET A 20 2.35 -9.57 -17.30
N LEU A 21 1.67 -8.42 -17.18
CA LEU A 21 2.10 -7.16 -17.81
C LEU A 21 3.26 -6.49 -17.06
N PHE A 22 3.15 -6.38 -15.74
CA PHE A 22 4.14 -5.69 -14.90
C PHE A 22 5.22 -6.63 -14.36
N GLY A 23 4.98 -7.93 -14.32
CA GLY A 23 5.87 -8.92 -13.71
C GLY A 23 5.70 -9.03 -12.20
N THR A 24 5.94 -10.23 -11.66
CA THR A 24 5.81 -10.55 -10.23
C THR A 24 6.78 -9.77 -9.33
N LYS A 25 7.87 -9.23 -9.89
CA LYS A 25 8.88 -8.45 -9.16
C LYS A 25 8.53 -6.96 -9.02
N ARG A 26 7.83 -6.37 -9.99
CA ARG A 26 7.49 -4.93 -9.97
C ARG A 26 6.35 -4.60 -9.01
N LEU A 27 5.39 -5.50 -8.87
CA LEU A 27 4.24 -5.29 -7.99
C LEU A 27 4.64 -5.09 -6.51
N PRO A 28 5.49 -5.93 -5.88
CA PRO A 28 5.94 -5.69 -4.51
C PRO A 28 6.89 -4.48 -4.39
N GLU A 29 7.63 -4.15 -5.43
CA GLU A 29 8.51 -2.97 -5.47
C GLU A 29 7.68 -1.68 -5.37
N VAL A 30 6.62 -1.56 -6.19
CA VAL A 30 5.66 -0.44 -6.15
C VAL A 30 4.86 -0.44 -4.85
N GLY A 31 4.43 -1.62 -4.37
CA GLY A 31 3.73 -1.72 -3.09
C GLY A 31 4.57 -1.23 -1.90
N ARG A 32 5.88 -1.50 -1.90
CA ARG A 32 6.81 -1.01 -0.87
C ARG A 32 6.98 0.50 -0.90
N SER A 33 7.14 1.11 -2.08
CA SER A 33 7.28 2.57 -2.19
C SER A 33 6.01 3.31 -1.82
N LEU A 34 4.85 2.83 -2.28
CA LEU A 34 3.54 3.36 -1.89
C LEU A 34 3.27 3.17 -0.40
N GLY A 35 3.62 2.01 0.16
CA GLY A 35 3.45 1.71 1.58
C GLY A 35 4.30 2.60 2.48
N ALA A 36 5.54 2.89 2.09
CA ALA A 36 6.39 3.85 2.79
C ALA A 36 5.78 5.26 2.74
N GLY A 37 5.39 5.74 1.56
CA GLY A 37 4.76 7.06 1.42
C GLY A 37 3.45 7.18 2.19
N LEU A 38 2.61 6.14 2.21
CA LEU A 38 1.36 6.12 2.97
C LEU A 38 1.61 6.08 4.48
N ARG A 39 2.66 5.38 4.93
CA ARG A 39 3.07 5.36 6.34
C ARG A 39 3.52 6.74 6.79
N ASP A 40 4.37 7.39 6.02
CA ASP A 40 4.90 8.72 6.33
C ASP A 40 3.75 9.76 6.27
N PHE A 41 2.87 9.67 5.27
CA PHE A 41 1.65 10.48 5.19
C PHE A 41 0.76 10.30 6.42
N LYS A 42 0.53 9.05 6.86
CA LYS A 42 -0.23 8.77 8.07
C LYS A 42 0.45 9.34 9.31
N GLN A 43 1.78 9.25 9.41
CA GLN A 43 2.54 9.75 10.55
C GLN A 43 2.42 11.27 10.70
N SER A 44 2.49 12.01 9.58
CA SER A 44 2.27 13.46 9.56
C SER A 44 0.82 13.85 9.85
N LEU A 45 -0.17 13.04 9.41
CA LEU A 45 -1.58 13.26 9.76
C LEU A 45 -1.88 13.00 11.24
N ASP A 46 -1.28 11.95 11.82
CA ASP A 46 -1.42 11.60 13.24
C ASP A 46 -0.59 12.51 14.17
N GLY A 47 0.16 13.48 13.63
CA GLY A 47 0.98 14.41 14.39
C GLY A 47 2.12 13.74 15.18
N ARG A 48 2.50 12.50 14.83
CA ARG A 48 3.56 11.73 15.51
C ARG A 48 4.96 12.08 15.01
N ASP A 49 5.17 13.37 14.78
CA ASP A 49 6.48 13.98 14.50
C ASP A 49 7.06 14.61 15.77
N GLU A 50 6.65 14.16 16.96
CA GLU A 50 7.27 14.55 18.23
C GLU A 50 8.48 13.64 18.46
N PRO A 51 9.73 14.09 18.22
CA PRO A 51 10.86 13.39 18.76
C PRO A 51 10.75 13.51 20.27
N ASP A 52 10.79 12.37 20.92
CA ASP A 52 11.00 12.17 22.36
C ASP A 52 12.31 12.90 22.80
N ARG A 53 12.24 14.22 22.87
CA ARG A 53 13.35 15.16 23.15
C ARG A 53 13.08 15.99 24.41
N LEU A 54 12.16 15.54 25.26
CA LEU A 54 11.96 16.12 26.59
C LEU A 54 12.72 15.38 27.72
N ASP A 55 13.74 14.58 27.38
CA ASP A 55 14.74 14.06 28.34
C ASP A 55 16.08 14.79 28.18
N ARG A 56 16.07 16.12 28.36
CA ARG A 56 17.28 16.86 28.74
C ARG A 56 17.14 17.32 30.20
N PRO A 57 17.94 16.77 31.14
CA PRO A 57 18.00 17.25 32.52
C PRO A 57 18.64 18.65 32.62
#